data_AF-A0A2H0B9H6-F1
#
_entry.id   AF-A0A2H0B9H6-F1
#
_cell.length_a   1.000
_cell.length_b   1.000
_cell.length_c   1.000
_cell.angle_alpha   90.00
_cell.angle_beta   90.00
_cell.angle_gamma   90.00
#
_symmetry.space_group_name_H-M   'P 1'
#
loop_
_entity.id
_entity.type
_entity.pdbx_description
1 polymer ?
#
loop_
_entity_poly.entity_id
_entity_poly.type
_entity_poly.pdbx_seq_one_letter_code
_entity_poly.pdbx_strand_id
1 'polypeptide(L)' 'MNNFSHYLQPDSKDCGPTCLRMIAKHYGRSYTLQYLREKSFITRETN' A
#
# COMPACT_ATOMS: atom_id res chain seq x y z
N MET A 1 -4.55 -18.32 -11.18
CA MET A 1 -3.86 -17.06 -10.81
C MET A 1 -4.87 -16.17 -10.13
N ASN A 2 -4.61 -15.72 -8.90
CA ASN A 2 -5.45 -14.69 -8.30
C ASN A 2 -5.22 -13.39 -9.07
N ASN A 3 -6.29 -12.74 -9.53
CA ASN A 3 -6.18 -11.46 -10.22
C ASN A 3 -5.38 -10.47 -9.35
N PHE A 4 -4.43 -9.78 -9.96
CA PHE A 4 -3.72 -8.71 -9.29
C PHE A 4 -4.75 -7.62 -8.98
N SER A 5 -4.99 -7.36 -7.70
CA SER A 5 -6.01 -6.40 -7.27
C SER A 5 -5.46 -4.99 -7.47
N HIS A 6 -6.19 -4.12 -8.16
CA HIS A 6 -5.82 -2.72 -8.31
C HIS A 6 -6.47 -1.92 -7.16
N TYR A 7 -5.65 -1.24 -6.36
CA TYR A 7 -6.10 -0.32 -5.32
C TYR A 7 -5.79 1.12 -5.73
N LEU A 8 -6.76 2.02 -5.58
CA LEU A 8 -6.54 3.47 -5.70
C LEU A 8 -5.71 3.95 -4.51
N GLN A 9 -4.66 4.73 -4.77
CA GLN A 9 -3.90 5.42 -3.73
C GLN A 9 -4.71 6.61 -3.20
N PRO A 10 -5.03 6.67 -1.88
CA PRO A 10 -5.83 7.76 -1.34
C PRO A 10 -5.08 9.10 -1.29
N ASP A 11 -3.77 9.07 -1.03
CA ASP A 11 -2.89 10.23 -1.04
C ASP A 11 -1.74 10.04 -2.05
N SER A 12 -1.20 11.15 -2.55
CA SER A 12 -0.01 11.15 -3.44
C SER A 12 1.19 10.39 -2.86
N LYS A 13 1.34 10.38 -1.53
CA LYS A 13 2.42 9.70 -0.80
C LYS A 13 2.13 8.24 -0.50
N ASP A 14 0.92 7.76 -0.81
CA ASP A 14 0.53 6.36 -0.61
C ASP A 14 0.94 5.44 -1.76
N CYS A 15 1.70 5.92 -2.75
CA CYS A 15 2.12 5.11 -3.89
C CYS A 15 2.85 3.83 -3.45
N GLY A 16 3.79 3.93 -2.50
CA GLY A 16 4.51 2.80 -1.92
C GLY A 16 3.61 1.84 -1.13
N PRO A 17 2.93 2.30 -0.06
CA PRO A 17 2.01 1.48 0.73
C PRO A 17 0.90 0.81 -0.10
N THR A 18 0.37 1.48 -1.12
CA THR A 18 -0.66 0.92 -2.00
C THR A 18 -0.10 -0.19 -2.88
N CYS A 19 1.09 -0.01 -3.47
CA CYS A 19 1.78 -1.06 -4.21
C CYS A 19 2.06 -2.30 -3.36
N LEU A 20 2.57 -2.12 -2.15
CA LEU A 20 2.81 -3.22 -1.21
C LEU A 20 1.51 -3.96 -0.86
N ARG A 21 0.39 -3.24 -0.72
CA ARG A 21 -0.92 -3.83 -0.48
C ARG A 21 -1.37 -4.73 -1.64
N MET A 22 -1.21 -4.27 -2.88
CA MET A 22 -1.58 -5.05 -4.08
C MET A 22 -0.73 -6.33 -4.19
N ILE A 23 0.59 -6.21 -4.00
CA ILE A 23 1.51 -7.36 -4.01
C ILE A 23 1.16 -8.35 -2.91
N ALA A 24 1.02 -7.89 -1.66
CA ALA A 24 0.65 -8.75 -0.55
C ALA A 24 -0.66 -9.51 -0.82
N LYS A 25 -1.68 -8.80 -1.31
CA LYS A 25 -2.99 -9.38 -1.63
C LYS A 25 -2.89 -10.46 -2.71
N HIS A 26 -2.09 -10.23 -3.74
CA HIS A 26 -1.83 -11.20 -4.81
C HIS A 26 -1.23 -12.51 -4.26
N TYR A 27 -0.31 -12.41 -3.29
CA TYR A 27 0.30 -13.54 -2.60
C TYR A 27 -0.48 -14.05 -1.37
N GLY A 28 -1.76 -13.69 -1.23
CA GLY A 28 -2.64 -14.22 -0.18
C GLY A 28 -2.45 -13.59 1.21
N ARG A 29 -1.66 -12.52 1.33
CA ARG A 29 -1.47 -11.74 2.57
C ARG A 29 -2.36 -10.50 2.53
N SER A 30 -3.14 -10.24 3.58
CA SER A 30 -3.97 -9.02 3.68
C SER A 30 -3.43 -8.10 4.75
N TYR A 31 -3.07 -6.87 4.35
CA TYR A 31 -2.65 -5.80 5.24
C TYR A 31 -3.52 -4.56 5.02
N THR A 32 -3.76 -3.80 6.08
CA THR A 32 -4.41 -2.50 5.96
C THR A 32 -3.43 -1.50 5.36
N LEU A 33 -3.95 -0.46 4.69
CA LEU A 33 -3.12 0.62 4.20
C LEU A 33 -2.36 1.30 5.36
N GLN A 34 -3.05 1.53 6.49
CA GLN A 34 -2.47 2.14 7.68
C GLN A 34 -1.26 1.36 8.25
N TYR A 35 -1.37 0.03 8.35
CA TYR A 35 -0.26 -0.82 8.78
C TYR A 35 0.95 -0.67 7.86
N LEU A 36 0.73 -0.61 6.54
CA LEU A 36 1.81 -0.43 5.57
C LEU A 36 2.41 0.97 5.65
N ARG A 37 1.60 2.02 5.87
CA ARG A 37 2.11 3.38 6.09
C ARG A 37 3.09 3.44 7.26
N GLU A 38 2.75 2.81 8.38
CA GLU A 38 3.59 2.75 9.58
C GLU A 38 4.91 1.98 9.34
N LYS A 39 4.92 1.03 8.41
CA LYS A 39 6.11 0.24 8.05
C LYS A 39 6.91 0.81 6.89
N SER A 40 6.32 1.68 6.07
CA SER A 40 6.97 2.25 4.88
C SER A 40 7.78 3.51 5.16
N PHE A 41 7.84 3.98 6.41
CA PHE A 41 8.61 5.17 6.81
C PHE A 41 8.39 6.38 5.90
N ILE A 42 7.17 6.54 5.37
CA ILE A 42 6.82 7.68 4.53
C ILE A 42 7.04 8.95 5.35
N THR A 43 7.99 9.78 4.91
CA THR A 43 8.30 11.04 5.57
C THR A 43 7.07 11.94 5.52
N ARG A 44 6.68 12.47 6.68
CA ARG A 44 5.54 13.41 6.81
C ARG A 44 5.90 14.83 6.31
N GLU A 45 6.74 14.96 5.28
CA GLU A 45 7.10 16.28 4.73
C GLU A 45 6.02 16.74 3.75
N THR A 46 4.93 17.30 4.27
CA THR A 46 4.12 18.26 3.51
C THR A 46 4.69 19.63 3.80
N ASN A 47 5.39 20.22 2.82
CA ASN A 47 5.57 21.67 2.78
C ASN A 47 4.20 22.36 2.80
#